data_AF-A0A1C1CQH1-F1
#
_entry.id   AF-A0A1C1CQH1-F1
#
_cell.length_a   1.000
_cell.length_b   1.000
_cell.length_c   1.000
_cell.angle_alpha   90.00
_cell.angle_beta   90.00
_cell.angle_gamma   90.00
#
_symmetry.space_group_name_H-M   'P 1'
#
loop_
_entity.id
_entity.type
_entity.pdbx_description
1 polymer ?
#
loop_
_entity_poly.entity_id
_entity_poly.type
_entity_poly.pdbx_seq_one_letter_code
_entity_poly.pdbx_strand_id
1 'polypeptide(L)'
;MTELISSWTYGPNWPNSGEIDIVEGVHRQATNAMALHTSANCTVDGTQSGTWVHHDCSPATPDNAGCGVQSNTPNSFGTAFNANRGGVYATLWTSSGIQIWFFPRDRIPHDITTGNPKPETWGIPEANYSKPCDFDAHFQQHWIVRALGFSPSFPDFLLIPTTQTLNVAFCGDWAGSVWSSSGW
;
A
#
# COMPACT_ATOMS: atom_id res chain seq x y z
N MET A 1 -6.89 -20.22 11.14
CA MET A 1 -6.36 -18.98 11.73
C MET A 1 -6.22 -18.01 10.58
N THR A 2 -7.13 -17.05 10.44
CA THR A 2 -7.02 -16.01 9.41
C THR A 2 -6.11 -14.93 9.99
N GLU A 3 -4.81 -15.08 9.79
CA GLU A 3 -3.88 -13.98 10.04
C GLU A 3 -4.10 -12.96 8.93
N LEU A 4 -4.54 -11.75 9.28
CA LEU A 4 -4.60 -10.59 8.39
C LEU A 4 -3.48 -9.64 8.81
N ILE A 5 -2.64 -9.26 7.86
CA ILE A 5 -1.73 -8.13 8.02
C ILE A 5 -2.15 -7.12 6.97
N SER A 6 -2.54 -5.93 7.41
CA SER A 6 -2.85 -4.83 6.52
C SER A 6 -2.21 -3.52 6.97
N SER A 7 -1.65 -2.79 6.02
CA SER A 7 -1.30 -1.37 6.10
C SER A 7 -2.05 -0.64 5.00
N TRP A 8 -2.96 0.23 5.38
CA TRP A 8 -3.88 0.90 4.47
C TRP A 8 -4.11 2.34 4.88
N THR A 9 -4.82 3.06 4.03
CA THR A 9 -5.24 4.43 4.31
C THR A 9 -6.70 4.60 3.94
N TYR A 10 -7.48 5.40 4.68
CA TYR A 10 -8.90 5.61 4.37
C TYR A 10 -9.34 7.04 4.72
N GLY A 11 -10.31 7.57 3.96
CA GLY A 11 -10.85 8.91 4.15
C GLY A 11 -12.01 9.02 5.18
N PRO A 12 -12.44 10.26 5.50
CA PRO A 12 -13.40 10.56 6.56
C PRO A 12 -14.82 10.03 6.36
N ASN A 13 -15.23 9.79 5.13
CA ASN A 13 -16.58 9.33 4.79
C ASN A 13 -16.51 8.05 3.95
N TRP A 14 -15.95 6.98 4.52
CA TRP A 14 -15.81 5.70 3.83
C TRP A 14 -17.18 5.12 3.37
N PRO A 15 -17.29 4.54 2.15
CA PRO A 15 -16.24 4.40 1.13
C PRO A 15 -16.18 5.59 0.15
N ASN A 16 -16.98 6.65 0.35
CA ASN A 16 -17.06 7.81 -0.55
C ASN A 16 -15.77 8.64 -0.58
N SER A 17 -14.99 8.61 0.49
CA SER A 17 -13.67 9.27 0.57
C SER A 17 -12.51 8.30 0.39
N GLY A 18 -12.77 7.07 -0.07
CA GLY A 18 -11.75 6.14 -0.53
C GLY A 18 -11.03 5.39 0.57
N GLU A 19 -10.45 4.26 0.17
CA GLU A 19 -9.48 3.45 0.92
C GLU A 19 -8.41 2.92 -0.05
N ILE A 20 -7.16 2.90 0.40
CA ILE A 20 -5.99 2.41 -0.33
C ILE A 20 -5.30 1.35 0.52
N ASP A 21 -5.42 0.08 0.11
CA ASP A 21 -4.67 -1.02 0.69
C ASP A 21 -3.30 -1.11 0.05
N ILE A 22 -2.27 -0.75 0.83
CA ILE A 22 -0.89 -0.68 0.37
C ILE A 22 -0.20 -2.03 0.57
N VAL A 23 -0.42 -2.62 1.74
CA VAL A 23 0.03 -3.96 2.07
C VAL A 23 -1.18 -4.72 2.58
N GLU A 24 -1.59 -5.79 1.92
CA GLU A 24 -2.63 -6.68 2.39
C GLU A 24 -2.23 -8.13 2.13
N GLY A 25 -2.48 -8.99 3.12
CA GLY A 25 -2.38 -10.42 2.91
C GLY A 25 -3.05 -11.20 4.03
N VAL A 26 -3.58 -12.36 3.65
CA VAL A 26 -4.17 -13.35 4.54
C VAL A 26 -3.34 -14.62 4.59
N HIS A 27 -3.36 -15.29 5.74
CA HIS A 27 -2.75 -16.62 5.94
C HIS A 27 -1.26 -16.66 5.54
N ARG A 28 -0.89 -17.57 4.63
CA ARG A 28 0.48 -17.84 4.19
C ARG A 28 0.75 -17.32 2.78
N GLN A 29 0.03 -16.27 2.34
CA GLN A 29 0.32 -15.66 1.05
C GLN A 29 1.81 -15.28 0.97
N ALA A 30 2.42 -15.59 -0.18
CA ALA A 30 3.83 -15.32 -0.42
C ALA A 30 4.07 -13.96 -1.08
N THR A 31 3.01 -13.36 -1.65
CA THR A 31 3.07 -12.06 -2.30
C THR A 31 1.95 -11.16 -1.80
N ASN A 32 2.21 -9.85 -1.85
CA ASN A 32 1.31 -8.81 -1.39
C ASN A 32 0.08 -8.68 -2.29
N ALA A 33 -1.07 -8.41 -1.70
CA ALA A 33 -2.22 -7.85 -2.40
C ALA A 33 -2.30 -6.34 -2.14
N MET A 34 -2.75 -5.60 -3.14
CA MET A 34 -3.07 -4.18 -3.05
C MET A 34 -4.46 -3.99 -3.61
N ALA A 35 -5.23 -3.04 -3.10
CA ALA A 35 -6.56 -2.74 -3.60
C ALA A 35 -6.91 -1.27 -3.37
N LEU A 36 -7.89 -0.78 -4.12
CA LEU A 36 -8.62 0.42 -3.75
C LEU A 36 -10.11 0.10 -3.54
N HIS A 37 -10.70 0.75 -2.56
CA HIS A 37 -12.12 0.71 -2.29
C HIS A 37 -12.71 2.12 -2.36
N THR A 38 -13.79 2.27 -3.11
CA THR A 38 -14.48 3.56 -3.34
C THR A 38 -15.99 3.39 -3.35
N SER A 39 -16.73 4.48 -3.44
CA SER A 39 -18.13 4.46 -3.86
C SER A 39 -18.29 3.99 -5.32
N ALA A 40 -19.53 3.78 -5.78
CA ALA A 40 -19.80 3.40 -7.16
C ALA A 40 -19.20 4.35 -8.22
N ASN A 41 -19.03 3.83 -9.44
CA ASN A 41 -18.55 4.53 -10.64
C ASN A 41 -17.04 4.87 -10.69
N CYS A 42 -16.21 4.09 -10.01
CA CYS A 42 -14.77 4.16 -10.14
C CYS A 42 -14.22 2.84 -10.67
N THR A 43 -13.86 2.83 -11.95
CA THR A 43 -13.09 1.74 -12.57
C THR A 43 -11.72 2.26 -12.97
N VAL A 44 -10.74 1.38 -12.93
CA VAL A 44 -9.33 1.72 -13.12
C VAL A 44 -8.69 0.77 -14.11
N ASP A 45 -7.68 1.28 -14.82
CA ASP A 45 -6.78 0.49 -15.64
C ASP A 45 -5.40 1.15 -15.59
N GLY A 46 -4.35 0.44 -15.97
CA GLY A 46 -2.99 0.95 -15.94
C GLY A 46 -1.93 -0.10 -16.23
N THR A 47 -0.83 0.35 -16.82
CA THR A 47 0.36 -0.49 -17.02
C THR A 47 1.12 -0.62 -15.71
N GLN A 48 1.35 -1.87 -15.28
CA GLN A 48 1.96 -2.22 -14.00
C GLN A 48 2.67 -3.59 -14.11
N SER A 49 3.49 -3.94 -13.11
CA SER A 49 4.12 -5.26 -13.05
C SER A 49 3.30 -6.32 -12.30
N GLY A 50 2.36 -5.89 -11.46
CA GLY A 50 1.39 -6.77 -10.79
C GLY A 50 0.31 -7.30 -11.74
N THR A 51 -0.50 -8.23 -11.23
CA THR A 51 -1.60 -8.83 -11.99
C THR A 51 -2.93 -8.30 -11.46
N TRP A 52 -3.74 -7.72 -12.35
CA TRP A 52 -5.10 -7.32 -12.02
C TRP A 52 -5.92 -8.52 -11.53
N VAL A 53 -6.60 -8.34 -10.39
CA VAL A 53 -7.65 -9.22 -9.89
C VAL A 53 -9.00 -8.65 -10.31
N HIS A 54 -9.25 -7.37 -10.04
CA HIS A 54 -10.46 -6.64 -10.39
C HIS A 54 -10.14 -5.20 -10.81
N HIS A 55 -10.94 -4.64 -11.71
CA HIS A 55 -10.80 -3.26 -12.20
C HIS A 55 -11.84 -2.31 -11.61
N ASP A 56 -12.88 -2.81 -10.95
CA ASP A 56 -13.94 -2.01 -10.32
C ASP A 56 -13.63 -1.82 -8.84
N CYS A 57 -13.45 -0.57 -8.41
CA CYS A 57 -13.08 -0.24 -7.04
C CYS A 57 -14.29 -0.14 -6.11
N SER A 58 -15.51 -0.31 -6.64
CA SER A 58 -16.73 -0.19 -5.88
C SER A 58 -17.14 -1.48 -5.16
N PRO A 59 -18.15 -1.42 -4.26
CA PRO A 59 -18.71 -2.60 -3.59
C PRO A 59 -19.46 -3.56 -4.53
N ALA A 60 -19.52 -3.29 -5.83
CA ALA A 60 -20.16 -4.18 -6.82
C ALA A 60 -19.32 -5.44 -7.10
N THR A 61 -18.05 -5.45 -6.69
CA THR A 61 -17.17 -6.63 -6.76
C THR A 61 -17.62 -7.72 -5.77
N PRO A 62 -17.37 -9.01 -6.07
CA PRO A 62 -17.62 -10.08 -5.11
C PRO A 62 -16.94 -9.79 -3.76
N ASP A 63 -17.65 -10.00 -2.67
CA ASP A 63 -17.18 -9.79 -1.30
C ASP A 63 -16.64 -8.37 -1.00
N ASN A 64 -17.03 -7.37 -1.79
CA ASN A 64 -16.50 -5.99 -1.74
C ASN A 64 -14.98 -5.92 -1.94
N ALA A 65 -14.40 -6.82 -2.74
CA ALA A 65 -12.96 -6.92 -2.95
C ALA A 65 -12.29 -5.66 -3.57
N GLY A 66 -13.08 -4.70 -4.07
CA GLY A 66 -12.56 -3.50 -4.71
C GLY A 66 -11.72 -3.83 -5.95
N CYS A 67 -10.90 -2.89 -6.39
CA CYS A 67 -10.04 -3.07 -7.55
C CYS A 67 -8.67 -3.57 -7.10
N GLY A 68 -8.53 -4.89 -7.02
CA GLY A 68 -7.32 -5.55 -6.52
C GLY A 68 -6.23 -5.75 -7.57
N VAL A 69 -4.97 -5.67 -7.14
CA VAL A 69 -3.75 -6.05 -7.86
C VAL A 69 -2.93 -7.01 -6.99
N GLN A 70 -2.60 -8.17 -7.52
CA GLN A 70 -1.72 -9.14 -6.87
C GLN A 70 -0.26 -8.87 -7.28
N SER A 71 0.64 -8.77 -6.30
CA SER A 71 2.08 -8.70 -6.52
C SER A 71 2.61 -9.98 -7.18
N ASN A 72 3.49 -9.79 -8.17
CA ASN A 72 4.26 -10.86 -8.80
C ASN A 72 5.66 -11.04 -8.19
N THR A 73 6.01 -10.22 -7.20
CA THR A 73 7.32 -10.23 -6.53
C THR A 73 7.32 -11.23 -5.36
N PRO A 74 8.10 -12.34 -5.38
CA PRO A 74 8.01 -13.42 -4.39
C PRO A 74 8.36 -13.07 -2.94
N ASN A 75 8.99 -11.93 -2.68
CA ASN A 75 9.38 -11.47 -1.35
C ASN A 75 8.68 -10.16 -0.95
N SER A 76 7.55 -9.83 -1.59
CA SER A 76 6.74 -8.68 -1.22
C SER A 76 5.98 -8.90 0.08
N PHE A 77 5.62 -10.14 0.43
CA PHE A 77 4.89 -10.40 1.67
C PHE A 77 5.33 -11.69 2.38
N GLY A 78 4.87 -11.85 3.62
CA GLY A 78 4.98 -13.09 4.38
C GLY A 78 6.41 -13.47 4.78
N THR A 79 6.68 -14.77 4.82
CA THR A 79 7.95 -15.31 5.35
C THR A 79 9.16 -14.85 4.53
N ALA A 80 9.03 -14.77 3.20
CA ALA A 80 10.12 -14.33 2.33
C ALA A 80 10.45 -12.84 2.53
N PHE A 81 9.44 -11.97 2.67
CA PHE A 81 9.62 -10.57 3.05
C PHE A 81 10.36 -10.44 4.39
N ASN A 82 9.93 -11.18 5.41
CA ASN A 82 10.56 -11.17 6.73
C ASN A 82 12.01 -11.68 6.70
N ALA A 83 12.28 -12.75 5.97
CA ALA A 83 13.63 -13.29 5.78
C ALA A 83 14.55 -12.29 5.06
N ASN A 84 13.99 -11.49 4.15
CA ASN A 84 14.69 -10.40 3.48
C ASN A 84 14.92 -9.15 4.37
N ARG A 85 14.55 -9.21 5.66
CA ARG A 85 14.52 -8.06 6.58
C ARG A 85 13.61 -6.92 6.09
N GLY A 86 12.54 -7.30 5.40
CA GLY A 86 11.53 -6.40 4.85
C GLY A 86 11.92 -5.72 3.54
N GLY A 87 11.41 -4.50 3.37
CA GLY A 87 11.56 -3.66 2.20
C GLY A 87 10.84 -2.33 2.42
N VAL A 88 10.68 -1.55 1.36
CA VAL A 88 9.95 -0.28 1.38
C VAL A 88 8.79 -0.35 0.41
N TYR A 89 7.60 -0.02 0.91
CA TYR A 89 6.45 0.32 0.09
C TYR A 89 6.37 1.83 -0.07
N ALA A 90 6.16 2.28 -1.30
CA ALA A 90 5.94 3.69 -1.60
C ALA A 90 4.63 3.84 -2.37
N THR A 91 3.82 4.83 -1.98
CA THR A 91 2.56 5.14 -2.63
C THR A 91 2.60 6.58 -3.12
N LEU A 92 2.36 6.77 -4.42
CA LEU A 92 2.16 8.08 -5.02
C LEU A 92 0.68 8.24 -5.33
N TRP A 93 0.04 9.26 -4.78
CA TRP A 93 -1.34 9.61 -5.06
C TRP A 93 -1.38 10.99 -5.71
N THR A 94 -1.96 11.07 -6.90
CA THR A 94 -2.21 12.30 -7.66
C THR A 94 -3.63 12.28 -8.25
N SER A 95 -4.09 13.40 -8.80
CA SER A 95 -5.37 13.46 -9.53
C SER A 95 -5.44 12.54 -10.76
N SER A 96 -4.30 12.06 -11.27
CA SER A 96 -4.27 11.14 -12.42
C SER A 96 -4.35 9.68 -12.03
N GLY A 97 -4.09 9.34 -10.76
CA GLY A 97 -4.04 7.96 -10.31
C GLY A 97 -3.30 7.74 -9.00
N ILE A 98 -3.32 6.49 -8.56
CA ILE A 98 -2.60 6.00 -7.40
C ILE A 98 -1.64 4.91 -7.87
N GLN A 99 -0.36 5.03 -7.53
CA GLN A 99 0.68 4.06 -7.86
C GLN A 99 1.34 3.54 -6.59
N ILE A 100 1.64 2.25 -6.56
CA ILE A 100 2.30 1.57 -5.43
C ILE A 100 3.51 0.82 -5.96
N TRP A 101 4.66 1.06 -5.33
CA TRP A 101 5.91 0.33 -5.57
C TRP A 101 6.27 -0.49 -4.34
N PHE A 102 6.88 -1.64 -4.59
CA PHE A 102 7.58 -2.40 -3.59
C PHE A 102 9.08 -2.48 -3.95
N PHE A 103 9.93 -2.09 -3.01
CA PHE A 103 11.38 -2.22 -3.11
C PHE A 103 11.87 -3.24 -2.07
N PRO A 104 12.41 -4.40 -2.52
CA PRO A 104 13.17 -5.29 -1.65
C PRO A 104 14.30 -4.54 -0.93
N ARG A 105 14.68 -5.00 0.26
CA ARG A 105 15.67 -4.34 1.13
C ARG A 105 16.98 -3.95 0.43
N ASP A 106 17.47 -4.78 -0.47
CA ASP A 106 18.72 -4.60 -1.24
C ASP A 106 18.55 -3.71 -2.48
N ARG A 107 17.33 -3.27 -2.78
CA ARG A 107 16.96 -2.50 -3.97
C ARG A 107 16.21 -1.20 -3.64
N ILE A 108 16.25 -0.75 -2.38
CA ILE A 108 15.66 0.53 -1.98
C ILE A 108 16.40 1.67 -2.70
N PRO A 109 15.71 2.51 -3.49
CA PRO A 109 16.31 3.66 -4.16
C PRO A 109 16.99 4.64 -3.18
N HIS A 110 18.13 5.18 -3.59
CA HIS A 110 18.94 6.05 -2.73
C HIS A 110 18.21 7.35 -2.35
N ASP A 111 17.38 7.87 -3.25
CA ASP A 111 16.55 9.05 -3.05
C ASP A 111 15.54 8.86 -1.90
N ILE A 112 14.99 7.65 -1.72
CA ILE A 112 14.15 7.32 -0.56
C ILE A 112 14.97 7.35 0.73
N THR A 113 16.15 6.70 0.73
CA THR A 113 16.99 6.62 1.95
C THR A 113 17.56 7.97 2.39
N THR A 114 17.67 8.92 1.47
CA THR A 114 18.12 10.30 1.74
C THR A 114 16.97 11.27 1.97
N GLY A 115 15.72 10.81 1.97
CA GLY A 115 14.54 11.64 2.23
C GLY A 115 14.15 12.58 1.10
N ASN A 116 14.60 12.32 -0.14
CA ASN A 116 14.25 13.10 -1.33
C ASN A 116 13.60 12.22 -2.43
N PRO A 117 12.44 11.58 -2.20
CA PRO A 117 11.80 10.68 -3.16
C PRO A 117 11.67 11.26 -4.58
N LYS A 118 12.02 10.47 -5.60
CA LYS A 118 11.88 10.79 -7.03
C LYS A 118 11.11 9.70 -7.80
N PRO A 119 9.77 9.66 -7.68
CA PRO A 119 8.95 8.60 -8.24
C PRO A 119 9.16 8.37 -9.75
N GLU A 120 9.46 9.42 -10.51
CA GLU A 120 9.72 9.37 -11.95
C GLU A 120 10.94 8.51 -12.33
N THR A 121 11.81 8.18 -11.36
CA THR A 121 13.03 7.40 -11.56
C THR A 121 12.90 5.93 -11.13
N TRP A 122 11.80 5.56 -10.45
CA TRP A 122 11.65 4.23 -9.84
C TRP A 122 11.25 3.12 -10.83
N GLY A 123 10.85 3.50 -12.05
CA GLY A 123 10.40 2.55 -13.07
C GLY A 123 8.95 2.10 -12.87
N ILE A 124 8.63 0.92 -13.40
CA ILE A 124 7.25 0.42 -13.46
C ILE A 124 6.73 0.13 -12.04
N PRO A 125 5.59 0.73 -11.62
CA PRO A 125 4.96 0.42 -10.35
C PRO A 125 4.41 -1.01 -10.30
N GLU A 126 4.29 -1.55 -9.09
CA GLU A 126 3.69 -2.87 -8.88
C GLU A 126 2.18 -2.81 -9.04
N ALA A 127 1.53 -1.75 -8.53
CA ALA A 127 0.15 -1.40 -8.84
C ALA A 127 0.06 0.03 -9.41
N ASN A 128 -0.73 0.22 -10.46
CA ASN A 128 -0.98 1.48 -11.14
C ASN A 128 -2.47 1.61 -11.45
N TYR A 129 -3.16 2.31 -10.57
CA TYR A 129 -4.56 2.65 -10.74
C TYR A 129 -4.63 3.99 -11.47
N SER A 130 -4.96 3.98 -12.75
CA SER A 130 -5.17 5.18 -13.56
C SER A 130 -6.62 5.29 -14.04
N LYS A 131 -6.91 6.30 -14.87
CA LYS A 131 -8.20 6.54 -15.53
C LYS A 131 -8.89 5.23 -16.01
N PRO A 132 -10.23 5.17 -16.06
CA PRO A 132 -11.18 6.30 -16.12
C PRO A 132 -11.67 6.88 -14.77
N CYS A 133 -11.32 6.31 -13.62
CA CYS A 133 -11.75 6.83 -12.32
C CYS A 133 -11.36 8.30 -12.11
N ASP A 134 -12.26 9.06 -11.46
CA ASP A 134 -11.99 10.40 -10.96
C ASP A 134 -11.47 10.31 -9.51
N PHE A 135 -10.14 10.33 -9.36
CA PHE A 135 -9.50 10.12 -8.06
C PHE A 135 -9.80 11.26 -7.07
N ASP A 136 -9.96 12.50 -7.55
CA ASP A 136 -10.25 13.64 -6.66
C ASP A 136 -11.69 13.57 -6.13
N ALA A 137 -12.61 12.98 -6.91
CA ALA A 137 -13.99 12.73 -6.47
C ALA A 137 -14.11 11.57 -5.46
N HIS A 138 -13.22 10.58 -5.51
CA HIS A 138 -13.33 9.35 -4.71
C HIS A 138 -12.36 9.22 -3.53
N PHE A 139 -11.25 9.96 -3.51
CA PHE A 139 -10.24 9.88 -2.45
C PHE A 139 -10.05 11.25 -1.82
N GLN A 140 -10.23 11.37 -0.50
CA GLN A 140 -9.97 12.64 0.20
C GLN A 140 -9.45 12.38 1.61
N GLN A 141 -8.44 13.16 2.04
CA GLN A 141 -8.05 13.32 3.44
C GLN A 141 -7.85 12.01 4.20
N HIS A 142 -7.04 11.10 3.64
CA HIS A 142 -6.85 9.79 4.25
C HIS A 142 -6.07 9.86 5.57
N TRP A 143 -6.48 9.03 6.55
CA TRP A 143 -5.63 8.63 7.66
C TRP A 143 -4.94 7.32 7.33
N ILE A 144 -3.77 7.11 7.91
CA ILE A 144 -3.02 5.87 7.75
C ILE A 144 -3.34 4.96 8.93
N VAL A 145 -3.70 3.72 8.61
CA VAL A 145 -3.98 2.67 9.59
C VAL A 145 -3.09 1.48 9.32
N ARG A 146 -2.74 0.82 10.41
CA ARG A 146 -2.05 -0.46 10.37
C ARG A 146 -2.68 -1.40 11.37
N ALA A 147 -3.06 -2.58 10.90
CA ALA A 147 -3.48 -3.68 11.76
C ALA A 147 -2.37 -4.72 11.85
N LEU A 148 -1.94 -4.99 13.07
CA LEU A 148 -1.23 -6.21 13.43
C LEU A 148 -2.23 -7.07 14.19
N GLY A 149 -2.48 -8.28 13.69
CA GLY A 149 -3.52 -9.18 14.20
C GLY A 149 -3.63 -9.21 15.73
N PHE A 150 -4.85 -9.09 16.23
CA PHE A 150 -5.18 -9.25 17.65
C PHE A 150 -5.62 -10.70 17.89
N SER A 151 -4.90 -11.46 18.72
CA SER A 151 -5.44 -12.69 19.30
C SER A 151 -5.01 -12.86 20.76
N PRO A 152 -5.95 -12.74 21.72
CA PRO A 152 -5.72 -13.05 23.13
C PRO A 152 -5.47 -14.54 23.42
N SER A 153 -5.67 -15.44 22.45
CA SER A 153 -5.68 -16.89 22.66
C SER A 153 -4.40 -17.63 22.23
N PHE A 154 -3.32 -16.91 21.85
CA PHE A 154 -2.03 -17.53 21.49
C PHE A 154 -0.86 -16.86 22.25
N PRO A 155 -0.45 -17.37 23.43
CA PRO A 155 0.73 -16.87 24.14
C PRO A 155 2.06 -17.23 23.46
N ASP A 156 2.08 -18.24 22.58
CA ASP A 156 3.30 -18.72 21.91
C ASP A 156 3.49 -18.22 20.47
N PHE A 157 2.59 -17.36 19.97
CA PHE A 157 2.83 -16.67 18.71
C PHE A 157 3.65 -15.42 19.01
N LEU A 158 4.95 -15.51 18.74
CA LEU A 158 5.83 -14.36 18.67
C LEU A 158 5.20 -13.40 17.65
N LEU A 159 4.52 -12.37 18.13
CA LEU A 159 4.58 -11.08 17.45
C LEU A 159 6.08 -10.84 17.31
N ILE A 160 6.66 -11.13 16.14
CA ILE A 160 7.93 -10.51 15.82
C ILE A 160 7.51 -9.04 15.78
N PRO A 161 7.96 -8.20 16.72
CA PRO A 161 7.74 -6.77 16.56
C PRO A 161 8.41 -6.41 15.25
N THR A 162 7.61 -6.35 14.17
CA THR A 162 8.05 -5.73 12.95
C THR A 162 7.98 -4.25 13.26
N THR A 163 9.13 -3.68 13.60
CA THR A 163 9.34 -2.24 13.50
C THR A 163 9.21 -1.90 12.02
N GLN A 164 7.97 -1.68 11.59
CA GLN A 164 7.70 -1.07 10.30
C GLN A 164 7.74 0.44 10.52
N THR A 165 8.79 1.08 10.01
CA THR A 165 8.85 2.53 9.95
C THR A 165 7.87 2.99 8.88
N LEU A 166 6.75 3.56 9.31
CA LEU A 166 5.87 4.29 8.42
C LEU A 166 6.49 5.68 8.20
N ASN A 167 7.11 5.88 7.04
CA ASN A 167 7.59 7.18 6.61
C ASN A 167 6.50 7.88 5.79
N VAL A 168 5.89 8.91 6.38
CA VAL A 168 5.04 9.86 5.66
C VAL A 168 5.87 11.05 5.19
N ALA A 169 6.63 10.87 4.11
CA ALA A 169 7.14 12.01 3.38
C ALA A 169 5.98 12.57 2.55
N PHE A 170 5.24 13.55 3.09
CA PHE A 170 4.52 14.46 2.20
C PHE A 170 5.59 15.13 1.33
N CYS A 171 5.54 14.95 0.02
CA CYS A 171 6.45 15.67 -0.87
C CYS A 171 6.18 17.17 -0.73
N GLY A 172 7.22 17.96 -0.41
CA GLY A 172 7.16 19.40 -0.20
C GLY A 172 8.26 19.86 0.76
N ASP A 173 8.84 21.05 0.52
CA ASP A 173 10.00 21.61 1.23
C ASP A 173 9.91 21.48 2.76
N TRP A 174 8.69 21.57 3.30
CA TRP A 174 8.41 21.47 4.73
C TRP A 174 8.53 20.04 5.28
N ALA A 175 7.87 19.06 4.68
CA ALA A 175 7.78 17.71 5.25
C ALA A 175 9.10 16.92 5.11
N GLY A 176 9.87 17.13 4.03
CA GLY A 176 11.22 16.58 3.90
C GLY A 176 12.22 17.14 4.93
N SER A 177 12.05 18.41 5.33
CA SER A 177 12.89 19.06 6.33
C SER A 177 12.61 18.58 7.76
N VAL A 178 11.33 18.30 8.09
CA VAL A 178 10.93 17.82 9.43
C VAL A 178 11.28 16.33 9.62
N TRP A 179 11.27 15.54 8.53
CA TRP A 179 11.58 14.11 8.54
C TRP A 179 12.93 13.78 9.21
N SER A 180 14.02 14.41 8.76
CA SER A 180 15.37 14.17 9.32
C SER A 180 15.53 14.65 10.77
N SER A 181 14.67 15.56 11.24
CA SER A 181 14.72 16.10 12.60
C SER A 181 14.01 15.22 13.64
N SER A 182 13.24 14.23 13.21
CA SER A 182 12.39 13.43 14.11
C SER A 182 13.13 12.29 14.84
N GLY A 183 14.42 12.08 14.56
CA GLY A 183 15.29 11.20 15.37
C GLY A 183 14.98 9.70 15.31
N TRP A 184 14.35 9.23 14.23
CA TRP A 184 14.08 7.81 13.97
C TRP A 184 15.16 7.17 13.09
#